data_AF-E0UNC0-F1
#
_entry.id   AF-E0UNC0-F1
#
_cell.length_a   1.000
_cell.length_b   1.000
_cell.length_c   1.000
_cell.angle_alpha   90.00
_cell.angle_beta   90.00
_cell.angle_gamma   90.00
#
_symmetry.space_group_name_H-M   'P 1'
#
loop_
_entity.id
_entity.type
_entity.pdbx_description
1 polymer ?
#
loop_
_entity_poly.entity_id
_entity_poly.type
_entity_poly.pdbx_seq_one_letter_code
_entity_poly.pdbx_strand_id
1 'polypeptide(L)'
;MSENNLLAKLQQKRNRPTVERFDPLLPAVTPIVETIEESAETTDTPEATDNTEITEQLETDNNIQSRLGDSDEITIAFLKQKLETYGKTRRRSGIILDETIDDEISAFCQANKITVETFLEAAWGLISSKEDLKKKVIKESKARYNKRKEAGTLRRQITQLENLKKLIKN
;
A
#
# COMPACT_ATOMS: atom_id res chain seq x y z
N MET A 1 47.31 -13.74 27.40
CA MET A 1 46.10 -14.26 28.08
C MET A 1 44.81 -13.64 27.49
N SER A 2 44.53 -13.77 26.17
CA SER A 2 43.32 -13.16 25.57
C SER A 2 42.67 -13.91 24.40
N GLU A 3 43.01 -15.17 24.13
CA GLU A 3 42.41 -15.93 23.01
C GLU A 3 41.10 -16.65 23.40
N ASN A 4 40.85 -16.86 24.70
CA ASN A 4 39.68 -17.61 25.19
C ASN A 4 38.32 -16.87 25.05
N ASN A 5 38.32 -15.60 24.64
CA ASN A 5 37.10 -14.78 24.60
C ASN A 5 36.42 -14.77 23.21
N LEU A 6 37.15 -15.13 22.15
CA LEU A 6 36.63 -15.20 20.77
C LEU A 6 35.83 -16.48 20.52
N LEU A 7 36.29 -17.61 21.04
CA LEU A 7 35.61 -18.91 20.96
C LEU A 7 34.25 -18.88 21.67
N ALA A 8 34.17 -18.26 22.84
CA ALA A 8 32.92 -18.10 23.59
C ALA A 8 31.86 -17.28 22.82
N LYS A 9 32.28 -16.21 22.14
CA LYS A 9 31.39 -15.38 21.30
C LYS A 9 30.86 -16.11 20.07
N LEU A 10 31.63 -17.05 19.52
CA LEU A 10 31.20 -17.87 18.38
C LEU A 10 30.18 -18.94 18.79
N GLN A 11 30.35 -19.53 19.98
CA GLN A 11 29.39 -20.50 20.53
C GLN A 11 28.03 -19.85 20.82
N GLN A 12 28.00 -18.63 21.36
CA GLN A 12 26.76 -17.87 21.59
C GLN A 12 25.97 -17.56 20.31
N LYS A 13 26.62 -17.46 19.14
CA LYS A 13 25.93 -17.21 17.87
C LYS A 13 25.21 -18.44 17.32
N ARG A 14 25.59 -19.64 17.74
CA ARG A 14 24.99 -20.91 17.26
C ARG A 14 23.71 -21.27 18.04
N ASN A 15 23.55 -20.77 19.26
CA ASN A 15 22.41 -21.06 20.14
C ASN A 15 21.26 -20.03 20.01
N ARG A 16 21.08 -19.41 18.84
CA ARG A 16 19.97 -18.48 18.64
C ARG A 16 18.68 -19.26 18.41
N PRO A 17 17.57 -18.93 19.10
CA PRO A 17 16.30 -19.58 18.87
C PRO A 17 15.85 -19.35 17.41
N THR A 18 15.46 -20.44 16.75
CA THR A 18 14.89 -20.40 15.40
C THR A 18 13.54 -19.68 15.48
N VAL A 19 13.43 -18.55 14.81
CA VAL A 19 12.16 -17.81 14.71
C VAL A 19 11.35 -18.45 13.60
N GLU A 20 10.21 -19.04 13.95
CA GLU A 20 9.24 -19.53 12.97
C GLU A 20 8.68 -18.35 12.17
N ARG A 21 8.80 -18.44 10.85
CA ARG A 21 8.27 -17.44 9.93
C ARG A 21 6.95 -17.92 9.39
N PHE A 22 5.89 -17.23 9.74
CA PHE A 22 4.59 -17.39 9.08
C PHE A 22 4.66 -16.69 7.72
N ASP A 23 4.55 -17.46 6.63
CA ASP A 23 4.48 -16.93 5.27
C ASP A 23 3.00 -16.74 4.87
N PRO A 24 2.50 -15.49 4.79
CA PRO A 24 1.08 -15.21 4.55
C PRO A 24 0.62 -15.52 3.10
N LEU A 25 1.52 -15.98 2.23
CA LEU A 25 1.22 -16.31 0.83
C LEU A 25 1.03 -17.82 0.61
N LEU A 26 1.26 -18.65 1.62
CA LEU A 26 0.98 -20.08 1.55
C LEU A 26 -0.41 -20.34 2.14
N PRO A 27 -1.38 -20.85 1.35
CA PRO A 27 -2.64 -21.29 1.91
C PRO A 27 -2.38 -22.46 2.86
N ALA A 28 -2.88 -22.35 4.09
CA ALA A 28 -2.91 -23.48 5.01
C ALA A 28 -3.73 -24.60 4.34
N VAL A 29 -3.07 -25.71 4.02
CA VAL A 29 -3.72 -26.88 3.44
C VAL A 29 -4.56 -27.53 4.54
N THR A 30 -5.86 -27.25 4.54
CA THR A 30 -6.85 -28.04 5.28
C THR A 30 -7.35 -29.18 4.39
N PRO A 31 -7.51 -30.40 4.91
CA PRO A 31 -8.01 -31.52 4.12
C PRO A 31 -9.47 -31.30 3.73
N ILE A 32 -9.75 -31.54 2.45
CA ILE A 32 -11.03 -31.40 1.77
C ILE A 32 -11.94 -32.56 2.17
N VAL A 33 -13.14 -32.25 2.67
CA VAL A 33 -14.29 -33.17 2.70
C VAL A 33 -15.34 -32.58 1.78
N GLU A 34 -15.68 -33.34 0.74
CA GLU A 34 -16.72 -33.05 -0.24
C GLU A 34 -18.11 -33.08 0.42
N THR A 35 -18.96 -32.12 0.08
CA THR A 35 -20.42 -32.28 0.16
C THR A 35 -21.02 -31.56 -1.04
N ILE A 36 -21.73 -32.34 -1.84
CA ILE A 36 -22.53 -31.97 -3.02
C ILE A 36 -23.93 -31.62 -2.54
N GLU A 37 -24.60 -30.68 -3.22
CA GLU A 37 -26.05 -30.38 -3.33
C GLU A 37 -26.24 -28.84 -3.42
N GLU A 38 -27.17 -28.21 -4.13
CA GLU A 38 -28.12 -28.51 -5.21
C GLU A 38 -28.79 -27.14 -5.54
N SER A 39 -29.37 -27.00 -6.74
CA SER A 39 -30.54 -26.13 -7.09
C SER A 39 -30.38 -24.68 -7.58
N ALA A 40 -30.73 -24.53 -8.88
CA ALA A 40 -31.73 -23.62 -9.53
C ALA A 40 -31.59 -22.07 -9.44
N GLU A 41 -31.64 -21.24 -10.49
CA GLU A 41 -32.55 -20.99 -11.65
C GLU A 41 -33.28 -19.62 -11.45
N THR A 42 -32.83 -18.55 -12.13
CA THR A 42 -33.49 -17.73 -13.20
C THR A 42 -34.23 -16.44 -12.82
N THR A 43 -33.88 -15.39 -13.59
CA THR A 43 -34.71 -14.38 -14.29
C THR A 43 -35.47 -13.26 -13.56
N ASP A 44 -35.13 -12.04 -14.02
CA ASP A 44 -35.98 -10.97 -14.57
C ASP A 44 -36.77 -10.00 -13.69
N THR A 45 -36.25 -8.76 -13.72
CA THR A 45 -36.90 -7.44 -13.92
C THR A 45 -38.28 -7.46 -14.61
N PRO A 46 -39.15 -6.47 -14.29
CA PRO A 46 -39.33 -5.35 -15.23
C PRO A 46 -39.63 -3.97 -14.61
N GLU A 47 -39.58 -2.98 -15.52
CA GLU A 47 -39.75 -1.53 -15.44
C GLU A 47 -41.16 -1.04 -15.06
N ALA A 48 -41.30 0.20 -14.56
CA ALA A 48 -42.08 1.28 -15.18
C ALA A 48 -42.23 2.55 -14.30
N THR A 49 -41.89 3.69 -14.91
CA THR A 49 -42.43 5.08 -14.84
C THR A 49 -43.60 5.41 -13.89
N ASP A 50 -43.63 6.59 -13.24
CA ASP A 50 -44.18 7.83 -13.81
C ASP A 50 -44.10 9.03 -12.81
N ASN A 51 -44.27 10.23 -13.36
CA ASN A 51 -43.94 11.56 -12.83
C ASN A 51 -44.89 12.12 -11.76
N THR A 52 -44.39 13.00 -10.88
CA THR A 52 -45.19 14.12 -10.33
C THR A 52 -44.31 15.28 -9.89
N GLU A 53 -44.41 16.40 -10.61
CA GLU A 53 -43.94 17.74 -10.22
C GLU A 53 -44.86 18.31 -9.14
N ILE A 54 -44.32 18.89 -8.05
CA ILE A 54 -44.94 20.05 -7.36
C ILE A 54 -43.82 20.96 -6.82
N THR A 55 -43.79 22.17 -7.39
CA THR A 55 -43.30 23.47 -6.90
C THR A 55 -43.42 23.63 -5.36
N GLU A 56 -42.64 24.41 -4.63
CA GLU A 56 -42.59 25.86 -4.66
C GLU A 56 -41.85 26.26 -3.36
N GLN A 57 -40.82 27.10 -3.50
CA GLN A 57 -40.55 28.29 -2.69
C GLN A 57 -40.64 28.20 -1.15
N LEU A 58 -39.59 28.67 -0.47
CA LEU A 58 -39.64 29.90 0.33
C LEU A 58 -38.31 30.07 1.07
N GLU A 59 -37.56 31.09 0.63
CA GLU A 59 -36.60 31.80 1.46
C GLU A 59 -37.36 32.50 2.59
N THR A 60 -36.83 32.46 3.82
CA THR A 60 -36.73 33.66 4.70
C THR A 60 -35.97 33.31 5.99
N ASP A 61 -34.86 34.03 6.16
CA ASP A 61 -34.48 34.80 7.35
C ASP A 61 -34.20 34.12 8.70
N ASN A 62 -32.89 34.03 8.97
CA ASN A 62 -32.21 34.70 10.07
C ASN A 62 -32.89 34.65 11.45
N ASN A 63 -32.87 33.48 12.07
CA ASN A 63 -32.89 33.36 13.53
C ASN A 63 -32.05 32.15 13.98
N ILE A 64 -30.72 32.25 13.85
CA ILE A 64 -29.78 31.19 14.21
C ILE A 64 -28.80 31.70 15.26
N GLN A 65 -29.28 32.01 16.46
CA GLN A 65 -28.41 32.14 17.63
C GLN A 65 -28.85 31.31 18.84
N SER A 66 -29.86 30.44 18.69
CA SER A 66 -30.28 29.51 19.76
C SER A 66 -30.62 28.09 19.29
N ARG A 67 -30.25 27.70 18.06
CA ARG A 67 -30.47 26.35 17.47
C ARG A 67 -29.18 25.64 17.03
N LEU A 68 -28.06 25.97 17.67
CA LEU A 68 -26.72 25.54 17.21
C LEU A 68 -26.41 24.04 17.43
N GLY A 69 -27.22 23.31 18.22
CA GLY A 69 -26.98 21.88 18.48
C GLY A 69 -27.48 20.94 17.37
N ASP A 70 -28.74 21.08 16.94
CA ASP A 70 -29.37 20.15 15.99
C ASP A 70 -28.85 20.31 14.54
N SER A 71 -28.50 21.53 14.14
CA SER A 71 -27.97 21.81 12.80
C SER A 71 -26.60 21.15 12.58
N ASP A 72 -25.78 21.10 13.62
CA ASP A 72 -24.44 20.54 13.56
C ASP A 72 -24.51 19.00 13.48
N GLU A 73 -25.48 18.37 14.14
CA GLU A 73 -25.68 16.92 14.07
C GLU A 73 -26.17 16.46 12.69
N ILE A 74 -27.11 17.18 12.09
CA ILE A 74 -27.63 16.89 10.73
C ILE A 74 -26.51 17.06 9.69
N THR A 75 -25.71 18.13 9.81
CA THR A 75 -24.58 18.36 8.91
C THR A 75 -23.48 17.32 9.08
N ILE A 76 -23.17 16.89 10.31
CA ILE A 76 -22.23 15.78 10.57
C ILE A 76 -22.74 14.46 9.98
N ALA A 77 -24.03 14.16 10.10
CA ALA A 77 -24.62 12.96 9.51
C ALA A 77 -24.52 12.95 7.98
N PHE A 78 -24.83 14.07 7.33
CA PHE A 78 -24.67 14.24 5.89
C PHE A 78 -23.20 14.10 5.45
N LEU A 79 -22.26 14.71 6.20
CA LEU A 79 -20.83 14.58 5.93
C LEU A 79 -20.33 13.15 6.08
N LYS A 80 -20.84 12.38 7.06
CA LYS A 80 -20.53 10.96 7.22
C LYS A 80 -21.04 10.13 6.05
N GLN A 81 -22.28 10.35 5.61
CA GLN A 81 -22.84 9.67 4.45
C GLN A 81 -22.05 9.99 3.16
N LYS A 82 -21.67 11.25 2.97
CA LYS A 82 -20.82 11.64 1.84
C LYS A 82 -19.43 11.01 1.93
N LEU A 83 -18.87 10.88 3.14
CA LEU A 83 -17.58 10.24 3.36
C LEU A 83 -17.61 8.74 3.02
N GLU A 84 -18.72 8.04 3.28
CA GLU A 84 -18.91 6.62 2.92
C GLU A 84 -18.87 6.37 1.41
N THR A 85 -19.14 7.41 0.60
CA THR A 85 -18.98 7.32 -0.87
C THR A 85 -17.51 7.20 -1.28
N TYR A 86 -16.59 7.71 -0.45
CA TYR A 86 -15.15 7.65 -0.72
C TYR A 86 -14.51 6.41 -0.07
N GLY A 87 -13.52 5.84 -0.75
CA GLY A 87 -12.76 4.70 -0.24
C GLY A 87 -11.98 5.05 1.03
N LYS A 88 -11.83 4.07 1.94
CA LYS A 88 -11.01 4.22 3.14
C LYS A 88 -9.52 4.16 2.81
N THR A 89 -8.74 5.12 3.30
CA THR A 89 -7.28 5.14 3.15
C THR A 89 -6.58 4.25 4.18
N ARG A 90 -5.55 3.49 3.77
CA ARG A 90 -4.70 2.66 4.67
C ARG A 90 -3.25 3.13 4.63
N ARG A 91 -2.63 3.31 5.80
CA ARG A 91 -1.18 3.58 5.90
C ARG A 91 -0.37 2.29 5.76
N ARG A 92 0.52 2.24 4.76
CA ARG A 92 1.38 1.07 4.47
C ARG A 92 2.83 1.42 4.11
N SER A 93 3.18 2.69 3.92
CA SER A 93 4.40 3.03 3.17
C SER A 93 5.67 3.03 4.02
N GLY A 94 6.56 2.07 3.70
CA GLY A 94 8.00 2.12 3.91
C GLY A 94 8.71 1.91 2.57
N ILE A 95 8.44 2.80 1.61
CA ILE A 95 8.95 2.69 0.23
C ILE A 95 10.31 3.38 0.14
N ILE A 96 11.30 2.69 -0.42
CA ILE A 96 12.63 3.26 -0.69
C ILE A 96 12.82 3.31 -2.20
N LEU A 97 12.99 4.52 -2.71
CA LEU A 97 13.23 4.80 -4.12
C LEU A 97 14.72 5.05 -4.39
N ASP A 98 15.07 5.12 -5.66
CA ASP A 98 16.38 5.62 -6.07
C ASP A 98 16.36 7.14 -5.93
N GLU A 99 17.43 7.76 -5.47
CA GLU A 99 17.49 9.19 -5.14
C GLU A 99 17.10 10.06 -6.35
N THR A 100 17.71 9.78 -7.50
CA THR A 100 17.41 10.49 -8.76
C THR A 100 15.95 10.40 -9.17
N ILE A 101 15.33 9.24 -8.98
CA ILE A 101 13.92 9.01 -9.35
C ILE A 101 12.99 9.66 -8.33
N ASP A 102 13.36 9.64 -7.05
CA ASP A 102 12.59 10.25 -5.98
C ASP A 102 12.52 11.77 -6.15
N ASP A 103 13.63 12.40 -6.52
CA ASP A 103 13.70 13.82 -6.84
C ASP A 103 12.81 14.17 -8.05
N GLU A 104 12.92 13.40 -9.14
CA GLU A 104 12.11 13.59 -10.35
C GLU A 104 10.60 13.43 -10.08
N ILE A 105 10.22 12.37 -9.36
CA ILE A 105 8.82 12.11 -9.00
C ILE A 105 8.31 13.21 -8.07
N SER A 106 9.11 13.62 -7.08
CA SER A 106 8.74 14.68 -6.14
C SER A 106 8.53 16.00 -6.85
N ALA A 107 9.43 16.39 -7.75
CA ALA A 107 9.29 17.60 -8.55
C ALA A 107 8.04 17.54 -9.46
N PHE A 108 7.79 16.40 -10.10
CA PHE A 108 6.58 16.19 -10.90
C PHE A 108 5.31 16.31 -10.06
N CYS A 109 5.30 15.73 -8.86
CA CYS A 109 4.14 15.77 -7.97
C CYS A 109 3.87 17.19 -7.46
N GLN A 110 4.92 17.91 -7.07
CA GLN A 110 4.82 19.31 -6.63
C GLN A 110 4.28 20.22 -7.75
N ALA A 111 4.79 20.08 -8.97
CA ALA A 111 4.35 20.88 -10.11
C ALA A 111 2.86 20.68 -10.44
N ASN A 112 2.35 19.45 -10.27
CA ASN A 112 0.96 19.09 -10.56
C ASN A 112 0.03 19.14 -9.34
N LYS A 113 0.53 19.55 -8.16
CA LYS A 113 -0.21 19.57 -6.89
C LYS A 113 -0.84 18.22 -6.53
N ILE A 114 -0.13 17.14 -6.80
CA ILE A 114 -0.50 15.77 -6.44
C ILE A 114 0.48 15.22 -5.40
N THR A 115 0.10 14.13 -4.73
CA THR A 115 1.00 13.42 -3.81
C THR A 115 1.57 12.17 -4.48
N VAL A 116 2.68 11.67 -3.96
CA VAL A 116 3.30 10.44 -4.50
C VAL A 116 2.36 9.25 -4.34
N GLU A 117 1.59 9.18 -3.26
CA GLU A 117 0.60 8.13 -3.02
C GLU A 117 -0.51 8.14 -4.07
N THR A 118 -1.11 9.31 -4.31
CA THR A 118 -2.19 9.46 -5.31
C THR A 118 -1.67 9.21 -6.73
N PHE A 119 -0.43 9.61 -7.02
CA PHE A 119 0.23 9.26 -8.28
C PHE A 119 0.39 7.75 -8.46
N LEU A 120 0.83 7.03 -7.43
CA LEU A 120 0.99 5.58 -7.47
C LEU A 120 -0.35 4.84 -7.62
N GLU A 121 -1.40 5.30 -6.93
CA GLU A 121 -2.76 4.77 -7.07
C GLU A 121 -3.29 4.95 -8.51
N ALA A 122 -3.14 6.15 -9.06
CA ALA A 122 -3.54 6.44 -10.44
C ALA A 122 -2.72 5.63 -11.46
N ALA A 123 -1.41 5.54 -11.26
CA ALA A 123 -0.53 4.75 -12.13
C ALA A 123 -0.91 3.27 -12.10
N TRP A 124 -1.19 2.70 -10.92
CA TRP A 124 -1.65 1.32 -10.81
C TRP A 124 -2.98 1.09 -11.53
N GLY A 125 -3.94 2.02 -11.42
CA GLY A 125 -5.20 1.96 -12.16
C GLY A 125 -4.98 1.87 -13.67
N LEU A 126 -4.15 2.76 -14.23
CA LEU A 126 -3.83 2.79 -15.65
C LEU A 126 -3.10 1.54 -16.15
N ILE A 127 -2.14 1.04 -15.36
CA ILE A 127 -1.36 -0.16 -15.69
C ILE A 127 -2.24 -1.41 -15.63
N SER A 128 -3.17 -1.48 -14.68
CA SER A 128 -4.07 -2.63 -14.50
C SER A 128 -5.01 -2.82 -15.69
N SER A 129 -5.42 -1.74 -16.36
CA SER A 129 -6.30 -1.81 -17.53
C SER A 129 -5.60 -2.23 -18.83
N LYS A 130 -4.26 -2.12 -18.93
CA LYS A 130 -3.49 -2.35 -20.17
C LYS A 130 -2.41 -3.40 -19.97
N GLU A 131 -2.68 -4.63 -20.41
CA GLU A 131 -1.78 -5.79 -20.21
C GLU A 131 -0.39 -5.59 -20.84
N ASP A 132 -0.29 -4.93 -21.99
CA ASP A 132 1.01 -4.66 -22.63
C ASP A 132 1.90 -3.70 -21.82
N LEU A 133 1.30 -2.66 -21.24
CA LEU A 133 2.01 -1.74 -20.36
C LEU A 133 2.43 -2.46 -19.09
N LYS A 134 1.57 -3.28 -18.50
CA LYS A 134 1.88 -4.10 -17.33
C LYS A 134 3.08 -5.00 -17.55
N LYS A 135 3.17 -5.70 -18.69
CA LYS A 135 4.33 -6.53 -19.05
C LYS A 135 5.61 -5.70 -19.14
N LYS A 136 5.57 -4.52 -19.77
CA LYS A 136 6.71 -3.61 -19.86
C LYS A 136 7.17 -3.13 -18.48
N VAL A 137 6.23 -2.70 -17.63
CA VAL A 137 6.51 -2.26 -16.25
C VAL A 137 7.14 -3.38 -15.43
N ILE A 138 6.65 -4.62 -15.53
CA ILE A 138 7.22 -5.78 -14.83
C ILE A 138 8.66 -6.04 -15.29
N LYS A 139 8.92 -5.98 -16.60
CA LYS A 139 10.26 -6.18 -17.16
C LYS A 139 11.24 -5.14 -16.62
N GLU A 140 10.87 -3.88 -16.68
CA GLU A 140 11.69 -2.76 -16.18
C GLU A 140 11.90 -2.83 -14.66
N SER A 141 10.86 -3.18 -13.90
CA SER A 141 10.94 -3.35 -12.45
C SER A 141 11.92 -4.46 -12.06
N LYS A 142 11.90 -5.60 -12.77
CA LYS A 142 12.86 -6.69 -12.56
C LYS A 142 14.29 -6.25 -12.87
N ALA A 143 14.50 -5.50 -13.96
CA ALA A 143 15.81 -4.97 -14.30
C ALA A 143 16.36 -4.04 -13.20
N ARG A 144 15.53 -3.14 -12.67
CA ARG A 144 15.91 -2.24 -11.56
C ARG A 144 16.20 -2.99 -10.26
N TYR A 145 15.41 -4.01 -9.94
CA TYR A 145 15.66 -4.89 -8.80
C TYR A 145 17.04 -5.56 -8.87
N ASN A 146 17.40 -6.10 -10.03
CA ASN A 146 18.71 -6.75 -10.23
C ASN A 146 19.86 -5.75 -10.07
N LYS A 147 19.75 -4.55 -10.66
CA LYS A 147 20.74 -3.47 -10.46
C LYS A 147 20.93 -3.12 -8.97
N ARG A 148 19.85 -3.01 -8.21
CA ARG A 148 19.91 -2.76 -6.75
C ARG A 148 20.60 -3.90 -6.00
N LYS A 149 20.36 -5.15 -6.39
CA LYS A 149 20.99 -6.34 -5.81
C LYS A 149 22.50 -6.36 -6.07
N GLU A 150 22.91 -6.04 -7.29
CA GLU A 150 24.33 -5.92 -7.66
C GLU A 150 25.02 -4.80 -6.88
N ALA A 151 24.41 -3.62 -6.81
CA ALA A 151 24.92 -2.51 -6.02
C ALA A 151 25.10 -2.87 -4.53
N GLY A 152 24.14 -3.58 -3.93
CA GLY A 152 24.27 -4.10 -2.57
C GLY A 152 25.43 -5.08 -2.39
N THR A 153 25.66 -5.93 -3.38
CA THR A 153 26.78 -6.88 -3.39
C THR A 153 28.13 -6.15 -3.46
N LEU A 154 28.25 -5.17 -4.35
CA LEU A 154 29.44 -4.33 -4.48
C LEU A 154 29.73 -3.57 -3.18
N ARG A 155 28.73 -2.93 -2.56
CA ARG A 155 28.89 -2.24 -1.27
C ARG A 155 29.45 -3.19 -0.20
N ARG A 156 28.89 -4.40 -0.10
CA ARG A 156 29.39 -5.42 0.84
C ARG A 156 30.84 -5.78 0.57
N GLN A 157 31.23 -6.00 -0.68
CA GLN A 157 32.60 -6.32 -1.06
C GLN A 157 33.57 -5.18 -0.73
N ILE A 158 33.20 -3.93 -1.03
CA ILE A 158 33.97 -2.73 -0.67
C ILE A 158 34.21 -2.70 0.83
N THR A 159 33.16 -2.83 1.65
CA THR A 159 33.28 -2.83 3.11
C THR A 159 34.18 -3.95 3.62
N GLN A 160 34.12 -5.15 3.02
CA GLN A 160 35.01 -6.26 3.39
C GLN A 160 36.48 -5.93 3.12
N LEU A 161 36.78 -5.40 1.93
CA LEU A 161 38.14 -5.03 1.55
C LEU A 161 38.69 -3.88 2.40
N GLU A 162 37.86 -2.88 2.72
CA GLU A 162 38.24 -1.77 3.61
C GLU A 162 38.58 -2.27 5.02
N ASN A 163 37.80 -3.21 5.55
CA ASN A 163 38.04 -3.80 6.86
C ASN A 163 39.33 -4.63 6.89
N LEU A 164 39.60 -5.43 5.85
CA LEU A 164 40.85 -6.18 5.71
C LEU A 164 42.05 -5.23 5.61
N LYS A 165 41.94 -4.16 4.83
CA LYS A 165 42.99 -3.13 4.71
C LYS A 165 43.31 -2.47 6.04
N LYS A 166 42.30 -2.17 6.87
CA LYS A 166 42.50 -1.63 8.23
C LYS A 166 43.21 -2.63 9.15
N LEU A 167 42.92 -3.93 9.00
CA LEU A 167 43.53 -4.98 9.82
C LEU A 167 45.01 -5.18 9.51
N ILE A 168 45.43 -5.04 8.24
CA ILE A 168 46.83 -5.21 7.80
C ILE A 168 47.70 -3.99 8.16
N LYS A 169 47.09 -2.81 8.32
CA LYS A 169 47.81 -1.57 8.62
C LYS A 169 48.10 -1.38 10.12
N ASN A 170 47.54 -2.23 10.97
CA ASN A 170 47.80 -2.33 12.41
C ASN A 170 48.67 -3.55 12.69
#